data_AF-A0A5F8HBT5-F1
#
_entry.id   AF-A0A5F8HBT5-F1
#
_cell.length_a   1.000
_cell.length_b   1.000
_cell.length_c   1.000
_cell.angle_alpha   90.00
_cell.angle_beta   90.00
_cell.angle_gamma   90.00
#
_symmetry.space_group_name_H-M   'P 1'
#
loop_
_entity.id
_entity.type
_entity.pdbx_description
1 polymer ?
#
loop_
_entity_poly.entity_id
_entity_poly.type
_entity_poly.pdbx_seq_one_letter_code
_entity_poly.pdbx_strand_id
1 'polypeptide(L)' 'MWFEILPGLAIMGGCLMIPGISTMIIHKYCNGVMERDRRLSGTNRYYETKGLENIKEE' A
#
# COMPACT_ATOMS: atom_id res chain seq x y z
N MET A 1 -23.28 1.47 34.08
CA MET A 1 -21.98 1.24 34.76
C MET A 1 -21.08 0.27 34.01
N TRP A 2 -21.49 -0.96 33.67
CA TRP A 2 -20.62 -1.86 32.86
C TRP A 2 -20.44 -1.41 31.40
N PHE A 3 -21.50 -0.91 30.76
CA PHE A 3 -21.48 -0.51 29.34
C PHE A 3 -20.69 0.78 29.04
N GLU A 4 -20.31 1.56 30.05
CA GLU A 4 -19.54 2.79 29.86
C GLU A 4 -18.06 2.54 29.60
N ILE A 5 -17.54 1.34 29.93
CA ILE A 5 -16.15 0.95 29.62
C ILE A 5 -15.99 0.49 28.15
N LEU A 6 -17.05 -0.08 27.56
CA LEU A 6 -17.04 -0.59 26.18
C LEU A 6 -16.61 0.46 25.13
N PRO A 7 -17.10 1.71 25.14
CA PRO A 7 -16.66 2.70 24.15
C PRO A 7 -15.16 3.04 24.28
N GLY A 8 -14.62 3.08 25.51
CA GLY A 8 -13.19 3.30 25.72
C GLY A 8 -12.32 2.18 25.15
N LEU A 9 -12.72 0.92 25.37
CA LEU A 9 -12.02 -0.24 24.80
C LEU A 9 -12.10 -0.27 23.27
N ALA A 10 -13.26 0.07 22.70
CA ALA A 10 -13.46 0.09 21.25
C ALA A 10 -12.59 1.16 20.57
N ILE A 11 -12.47 2.35 21.15
CA ILE A 11 -11.62 3.42 20.62
C ILE A 11 -10.15 3.02 20.69
N MET A 12 -9.68 2.51 21.84
CA MET A 12 -8.29 2.06 21.99
C MET A 12 -7.95 0.92 21.02
N GLY A 13 -8.85 -0.07 20.89
CA GLY A 13 -8.70 -1.16 19.94
C GLY A 13 -8.67 -0.66 18.49
N GLY A 14 -9.57 0.26 18.14
CA GLY A 14 -9.59 0.90 16.81
C GLY A 14 -8.28 1.62 16.50
N CYS A 15 -7.80 2.49 17.40
CA CYS A 15 -6.55 3.22 17.25
C CYS A 15 -5.33 2.31 17.04
N LEU A 16 -5.29 1.16 17.70
CA LEU A 16 -4.20 0.18 17.54
C LEU A 16 -4.31 -0.63 16.24
N MET A 17 -5.52 -0.88 15.75
CA MET A 17 -5.77 -1.67 14.54
C MET A 17 -5.54 -0.85 13.25
N ILE A 18 -5.84 0.46 13.29
CA ILE A 18 -5.66 1.38 12.15
C ILE A 18 -4.25 1.30 11.53
N PRO A 19 -3.13 1.48 12.26
CA PRO A 19 -1.79 1.43 11.65
C PRO A 19 -1.44 0.06 11.04
N GLY A 20 -1.92 -1.04 11.63
CA GLY A 20 -1.73 -2.39 11.09
C GLY A 20 -2.47 -2.58 9.76
N ILE A 21 -3.72 -2.15 9.68
CA ILE A 21 -4.51 -2.24 8.45
C ILE A 21 -3.94 -1.31 7.37
N SER A 22 -3.56 -0.08 7.75
CA SER A 22 -2.94 0.88 6.84
C SER A 22 -1.66 0.33 6.21
N THR A 23 -0.75 -0.22 7.02
CA THR A 23 0.51 -0.79 6.51
C THR A 23 0.27 -2.00 5.62
N MET A 24 -0.69 -2.86 5.95
CA MET A 24 -1.07 -4.00 5.10
C MET A 24 -1.58 -3.55 3.71
N ILE A 25 -2.44 -2.53 3.67
CA ILE A 25 -2.97 -1.99 2.41
C ILE A 25 -1.85 -1.35 1.58
N ILE A 26 -1.01 -0.53 2.21
CA ILE A 26 0.12 0.15 1.54
C ILE A 26 1.08 -0.88 0.97
N HIS A 27 1.44 -1.90 1.75
CA HIS A 27 2.38 -2.93 1.30
C HIS A 27 1.82 -3.73 0.12
N LYS A 28 0.53 -4.12 0.15
CA LYS A 28 -0.13 -4.79 -0.97
C LYS A 28 -0.14 -3.93 -2.24
N TYR A 29 -0.48 -2.65 -2.10
CA TYR A 29 -0.50 -1.71 -3.23
C TYR A 29 0.90 -1.48 -3.81
N CYS A 30 1.89 -1.21 -2.95
CA CYS A 30 3.28 -0.96 -3.33
C CYS A 30 3.88 -2.15 -4.10
N ASN A 31 3.67 -3.38 -3.61
CA ASN A 31 4.17 -4.58 -4.30
C ASN A 31 3.56 -4.76 -5.70
N GLY A 32 2.27 -4.44 -5.87
CA GLY A 32 1.63 -4.48 -7.19
C GLY A 32 2.22 -3.45 -8.16
N VAL A 33 2.49 -2.24 -7.69
CA VAL A 33 3.13 -1.18 -8.49
C VAL A 33 4.59 -1.53 -8.81
N MET A 34 5.35 -2.05 -7.85
CA MET A 34 6.73 -2.47 -8.06
C MET A 34 6.85 -3.62 -9.06
N GLU A 35 5.96 -4.60 -9.01
CA GLU A 35 5.90 -5.67 -10.01
C GLU A 35 5.54 -5.12 -11.39
N ARG A 36 4.59 -4.17 -11.48
CA ARG A 36 4.29 -3.48 -12.74
C ARG A 36 5.52 -2.77 -13.31
N ASP A 37 6.24 -1.99 -12.50
CA ASP A 37 7.46 -1.30 -12.92
C ASP A 37 8.55 -2.29 -13.34
N ARG A 38 8.73 -3.40 -12.59
CA ARG A 38 9.65 -4.48 -12.97
C ARG A 38 9.34 -5.05 -14.35
N ARG A 39 8.05 -5.25 -14.67
CA ARG A 39 7.59 -5.77 -15.96
C ARG A 39 7.76 -4.76 -17.08
N LEU A 40 7.41 -3.49 -16.85
CA LEU A 40 7.55 -2.40 -17.83
C LEU A 40 9.01 -2.09 -18.14
N SER A 41 9.90 -2.25 -17.17
CA SER A 41 11.33 -2.01 -17.33
C SER A 41 11.99 -2.93 -18.37
N GLY A 42 11.49 -4.16 -18.54
CA GLY A 42 12.07 -5.16 -19.45
C GLY A 42 13.40 -5.76 -18.99
N THR A 43 14.08 -5.16 -18.00
CA THR A 43 15.34 -5.64 -17.41
C THR A 43 15.16 -6.37 -16.09
N ASN A 44 13.91 -6.64 -15.69
CA ASN A 44 13.56 -7.30 -14.43
C ASN A 44 13.97 -6.50 -13.18
N ARG A 45 14.17 -5.19 -13.31
CA ARG A 45 14.52 -4.26 -12.22
C ARG A 45 13.42 -3.22 -12.04
N TYR A 46 12.85 -3.13 -10.83
CA TYR A 46 11.74 -2.21 -10.54
C TYR A 46 12.16 -0.74 -10.40
N TYR A 47 13.45 -0.46 -10.15
CA TYR A 47 13.96 0.91 -10.01
C TYR A 47 14.35 1.56 -11.35
N GLU A 48 14.37 0.77 -12.44
CA GLU A 48 14.67 1.27 -13.77
C GLU A 48 13.36 1.71 -14.43
N THR A 49 12.98 2.95 -14.16
CA THR A 49 11.74 3.58 -14.64
C THR A 49 11.82 3.86 -16.14
N LYS A 50 10.75 3.56 -16.88
CA LYS A 50 10.59 3.97 -18.28
C LYS A 50 9.66 5.19 -18.32
N GLY A 51 10.18 6.33 -18.77
CA GLY A 51 9.42 7.57 -18.89
C GLY A 51 8.62 7.66 -20.19
N LEU A 52 8.30 8.90 -20.58
CA LEU A 52 7.61 9.22 -21.83
C LEU A 52 8.41 8.77 -23.07
N GLU A 53 9.72 8.53 -22.94
CA GLU A 53 10.60 8.00 -24.00
C GLU A 53 10.18 6.63 -24.54
N ASN A 54 9.40 5.86 -23.76
CA ASN A 54 8.95 4.52 -24.14
C ASN A 54 7.56 4.52 -24.79
N ILE A 55 6.88 5.67 -24.84
CA ILE A 55 5.58 5.82 -25.48
C ILE A 55 5.87 6.28 -26.90
N LYS A 56 5.76 5.37 -27.88
CA LYS A 56 5.85 5.77 -29.28
C LYS A 56 4.61 6.60 -29.61
N GLU A 57 4.81 7.83 -30.06
CA GLU A 57 3.84 8.53 -30.91
C GLU A 57 3.83 7.79 -32.26
N GLU A 58 2.91 6.83 -32.40
CA GLU A 58 2.41 6.37 -33.70
C GLU A 58 1.12 7.11 -34.02
#